data_AF-A0A4U6D2N4-F1
#
_entry.id   AF-A0A4U6D2N4-F1
#
_cell.length_a   1.000
_cell.length_b   1.000
_cell.length_c   1.000
_cell.angle_alpha   90.00
_cell.angle_beta   90.00
_cell.angle_gamma   90.00
#
_symmetry.space_group_name_H-M   'P 1'
#
loop_
_entity.id
_entity.type
_entity.pdbx_description
1 polymer ?
#
loop_
_entity_poly.entity_id
_entity_poly.type
_entity_poly.pdbx_seq_one_letter_code
_entity_poly.pdbx_strand_id
1 'polypeptide(L)'
;MACHFTRTCILTCLFFSSLLGLHGQNLVPNPGFEQVKKRPCGIIPTDSPFGIQDYIEEWYTPTSGSSDVWYSDTSRICYPAFLANSRQLTRNGKMCAGLITSSANNLTVNNLSTVSEYREYIQVRLKQPMKKGSVYYAEYFAIRDFGSSLATNKLGAAFTVEPIGTVEKKKYPVIHANPQIVSNAVIKDTSQWTKISGCFIAADNYEYLTIGNFSDDRSTTFIPTFYTTQRSPYYLIDDILVEEQDVPFIPPTGFLGKDLVFCQDESYNFNLDSLKPYNFLWQDRNVNSNYLIKSGGEFSLTLSYKSCQFRDTVNVEVVSPVNLGPDLRSCEDNAIQLRNENGGVVKWQDETENSEFKVQNSGEFIAYSLSSQCPSSDTVKVELYPCPGIIPNVFTPNSDGKNDFFEIDHVTLSTWKLEVYNRWGKQIYLHENYDNTWDGNNLSGGMYYYVLSNPVLQKEHKGWVTIMK
;
A
#
# COMPACT_ATOMS: atom_id res chain seq x y z
N MET A 1 -40.65 -17.07 85.51
CA MET A 1 -39.25 -16.62 85.36
C MET A 1 -38.66 -17.41 84.21
N ALA A 2 -38.75 -16.86 83.00
CA ALA A 2 -38.46 -17.58 81.76
C ALA A 2 -37.21 -16.98 81.10
N CYS A 3 -36.43 -17.90 80.53
CA CYS A 3 -35.06 -17.80 80.04
C CYS A 3 -34.94 -16.91 78.78
N HIS A 4 -34.01 -15.97 78.76
CA HIS A 4 -33.62 -15.22 77.56
C HIS A 4 -32.28 -15.73 77.02
N PHE A 5 -32.35 -16.48 75.91
CA PHE A 5 -31.24 -16.68 74.99
C PHE A 5 -31.04 -15.41 74.16
N THR A 6 -29.83 -14.87 74.10
CA THR A 6 -29.42 -13.93 73.04
C THR A 6 -28.18 -14.46 72.35
N ARG A 7 -28.31 -14.67 71.03
CA ARG A 7 -27.32 -15.22 70.11
C ARG A 7 -26.30 -14.14 69.72
N THR A 8 -25.04 -14.53 69.71
CA THR A 8 -23.89 -13.84 69.15
C THR A 8 -24.09 -13.57 67.66
N CYS A 9 -24.07 -12.30 67.24
CA CYS A 9 -24.09 -11.89 65.84
C CYS A 9 -22.64 -11.69 65.37
N ILE A 10 -22.16 -12.56 64.49
CA ILE A 10 -20.86 -12.40 63.82
C ILE A 10 -21.07 -11.47 62.63
N LEU A 11 -20.35 -10.35 62.66
CA LEU A 11 -20.30 -9.34 61.61
C LEU A 11 -19.45 -9.87 60.44
N THR A 12 -20.06 -10.43 59.41
CA THR A 12 -19.37 -10.71 58.14
C THR A 12 -19.40 -9.47 57.25
N CYS A 13 -18.31 -8.70 57.26
CA CYS A 13 -18.02 -7.67 56.26
C CYS A 13 -17.85 -8.34 54.89
N LEU A 14 -18.89 -8.32 54.06
CA LEU A 14 -18.79 -8.58 52.63
C LEU A 14 -18.13 -7.36 51.98
N PHE A 15 -16.81 -7.43 51.78
CA PHE A 15 -16.12 -6.57 50.81
C PHE A 15 -16.66 -6.90 49.42
N PHE A 16 -17.62 -6.13 48.94
CA PHE A 16 -17.89 -6.02 47.51
C PHE A 16 -16.67 -5.35 46.88
N SER A 17 -15.70 -6.15 46.43
CA SER A 17 -14.68 -5.68 45.51
C SER A 17 -15.37 -5.39 44.19
N SER A 18 -15.77 -4.14 43.99
CA SER A 18 -16.02 -3.62 42.66
C SER A 18 -14.73 -3.83 41.86
N LEU A 19 -14.78 -4.74 40.89
CA LEU A 19 -13.86 -4.78 39.75
C LEU A 19 -14.10 -3.50 38.93
N LEU A 20 -13.68 -2.36 39.48
CA LEU A 20 -13.36 -1.18 38.71
C LEU A 20 -12.15 -1.57 37.89
N GLY A 21 -12.29 -1.60 36.56
CA GLY A 21 -11.15 -1.75 35.67
C GLY A 21 -10.10 -0.72 36.10
N LEU A 22 -8.90 -1.21 36.46
CA LEU A 22 -7.75 -0.37 36.75
C LEU A 22 -7.37 0.38 35.46
N HIS A 23 -8.01 1.52 35.22
CA HIS A 23 -7.46 2.52 34.33
C HIS A 23 -6.19 3.05 35.00
N GLY A 24 -5.09 3.07 34.24
CA GLY A 24 -3.84 3.66 34.71
C GLY A 24 -4.08 5.13 35.08
N GLN A 25 -3.33 5.66 36.05
CA GLN A 25 -3.40 7.09 36.32
C GLN A 25 -2.77 7.85 35.15
N ASN A 26 -3.49 8.83 34.57
CA ASN A 26 -2.91 9.71 33.56
C ASN A 26 -1.65 10.41 34.09
N LEU A 27 -0.51 10.11 33.47
CA LEU A 27 0.82 10.62 33.83
C LEU A 27 1.00 12.10 33.48
N VAL A 28 0.17 12.64 32.60
CA VAL A 28 0.23 14.05 32.23
C VAL A 28 -0.48 14.88 33.29
N PRO A 29 0.22 15.87 33.88
CA PRO A 29 -0.42 16.79 34.78
C PRO A 29 -1.06 17.94 33.97
N ASN A 30 -2.15 18.49 34.52
CA ASN A 30 -3.00 19.45 33.82
C ASN A 30 -3.33 19.11 32.34
N PRO A 31 -3.90 17.93 32.05
CA PRO A 31 -4.00 17.39 30.67
C PRO A 31 -4.96 18.14 29.73
N GLY A 32 -5.89 18.94 30.27
CA GLY A 32 -6.79 19.80 29.50
C GLY A 32 -6.49 21.29 29.69
N PHE A 33 -5.34 21.64 30.26
CA PHE A 33 -4.90 23.04 30.46
C PHE A 33 -5.82 23.90 31.35
N GLU A 34 -6.69 23.30 32.15
CA GLU A 34 -7.67 24.03 32.99
C GLU A 34 -7.07 24.66 34.25
N GLN A 35 -5.89 24.19 34.71
CA GLN A 35 -5.19 24.78 35.85
C GLN A 35 -4.34 25.96 35.36
N VAL A 36 -4.75 27.17 35.76
CA VAL A 36 -4.20 28.42 35.24
C VAL A 36 -3.53 29.26 36.32
N LYS A 37 -2.33 29.78 36.04
CA LYS A 37 -1.60 30.74 36.89
C LYS A 37 -2.19 32.14 36.81
N LYS A 38 -2.51 32.57 35.59
CA LYS A 38 -3.10 33.88 35.31
C LYS A 38 -4.01 33.77 34.11
N ARG A 39 -4.98 34.67 34.04
CA ARG A 39 -5.95 34.71 32.94
C ARG A 39 -5.26 35.03 31.60
N PRO A 40 -5.45 34.23 30.54
CA PRO A 40 -4.94 34.54 29.20
C PRO A 40 -5.70 35.74 28.62
N CYS A 41 -5.05 36.91 28.62
CA CYS A 41 -5.61 38.16 28.10
C CYS A 41 -4.56 38.86 27.21
N GLY A 42 -4.36 38.36 25.99
CA GLY A 42 -3.44 38.91 24.98
C GLY A 42 -2.82 37.83 24.08
N ILE A 43 -2.51 38.16 22.82
CA ILE A 43 -1.59 37.33 22.00
C ILE A 43 -0.21 37.42 22.63
N ILE A 44 0.47 36.29 22.80
CA ILE A 44 1.83 36.27 23.36
C ILE A 44 2.79 36.83 22.29
N PRO A 45 3.55 37.90 22.57
CA PRO A 45 4.47 38.45 21.57
C PRO A 45 5.56 37.42 21.22
N THR A 46 5.81 37.20 19.92
CA THR A 46 6.82 36.27 19.35
C THR A 46 8.26 36.54 19.76
N ASP A 47 8.52 37.71 20.36
CA ASP A 47 9.84 38.24 20.65
C ASP A 47 10.13 38.25 22.17
N SER A 48 9.19 37.73 22.96
CA SER A 48 9.25 37.71 24.41
C SER A 48 9.61 36.30 24.89
N PRO A 49 10.33 36.12 26.03
CA PRO A 49 10.58 34.79 26.61
C PRO A 49 9.30 34.12 27.17
N PHE A 50 8.14 34.65 26.82
CA PHE A 50 6.82 34.28 27.34
C PHE A 50 6.17 33.28 26.39
N GLY A 51 5.40 32.37 26.97
CA GLY A 51 4.73 31.26 26.26
C GLY A 51 3.61 30.70 27.14
N ILE A 52 3.15 29.50 26.87
CA ILE A 52 2.10 28.84 27.65
C ILE A 52 2.38 28.82 29.18
N GLN A 53 3.66 28.78 29.58
CA GLN A 53 4.14 28.78 30.98
C GLN A 53 3.68 29.98 31.82
N ASP A 54 3.32 31.07 31.16
CA ASP A 54 2.84 32.28 31.82
C ASP A 54 1.40 32.16 32.31
N TYR A 55 0.61 31.32 31.66
CA TYR A 55 -0.84 31.22 31.87
C TYR A 55 -1.24 29.87 32.45
N ILE A 56 -0.56 28.80 32.06
CA ILE A 56 -0.91 27.43 32.40
C ILE A 56 0.09 26.87 33.42
N GLU A 57 -0.41 26.12 34.39
CA GLU A 57 0.43 25.38 35.33
C GLU A 57 1.14 24.21 34.64
N GLU A 58 2.41 23.99 34.99
CA GLU A 58 3.27 22.85 34.59
C GLU A 58 3.72 22.79 33.11
N TRP A 59 2.96 23.37 32.20
CA TRP A 59 3.28 23.42 30.76
C TRP A 59 4.20 24.60 30.42
N TYR A 60 5.06 24.42 29.42
CA TYR A 60 5.97 25.46 28.93
C TYR A 60 6.32 25.28 27.45
N THR A 61 6.84 26.34 26.83
CA THR A 61 7.40 26.29 25.47
C THR A 61 8.89 25.91 25.53
N PRO A 62 9.33 24.82 24.86
CA PRO A 62 10.71 24.39 24.88
C PRO A 62 11.62 25.14 23.88
N THR A 63 11.05 26.00 23.03
CA THR A 63 11.78 26.85 22.08
C THR A 63 11.38 28.32 22.27
N SER A 64 12.00 29.23 21.52
CA SER A 64 11.55 30.63 21.47
C SER A 64 10.24 30.86 20.70
N GLY A 65 9.53 29.79 20.29
CA GLY A 65 8.21 29.89 19.67
C GLY A 65 7.14 30.39 20.65
N SER A 66 6.06 30.95 20.11
CA SER A 66 4.98 31.59 20.86
C SER A 66 3.72 30.71 20.97
N SER A 67 3.85 29.46 21.43
CA SER A 67 2.67 28.60 21.62
C SER A 67 1.64 29.29 22.51
N ASP A 68 0.42 29.40 22.00
CA ASP A 68 -0.64 30.16 22.65
C ASP A 68 -1.52 29.28 23.54
N VAL A 69 -2.36 29.97 24.32
CA VAL A 69 -3.45 29.38 25.08
C VAL A 69 -4.74 30.01 24.60
N TRP A 70 -5.70 29.16 24.25
CA TRP A 70 -7.03 29.56 23.82
C TRP A 70 -8.05 29.25 24.89
N TYR A 71 -9.10 30.07 24.97
CA TYR A 71 -10.17 29.88 25.93
C TYR A 71 -11.55 30.15 25.32
N SER A 72 -12.58 29.46 25.83
CA SER A 72 -13.96 29.51 25.30
C SER A 72 -14.95 30.30 26.18
N ASP A 73 -14.52 30.83 27.33
CA ASP A 73 -15.39 31.60 28.23
C ASP A 73 -15.81 32.97 27.66
N THR A 74 -17.12 33.17 27.50
CA THR A 74 -17.74 34.38 26.94
C THR A 74 -18.09 35.44 27.98
N SER A 75 -17.95 35.15 29.28
CA SER A 75 -18.47 36.00 30.36
C SER A 75 -17.69 37.31 30.57
N ARG A 76 -16.44 37.41 30.10
CA ARG A 76 -15.64 38.64 30.06
C ARG A 76 -14.68 38.60 28.87
N ILE A 77 -14.76 39.53 27.93
CA ILE A 77 -13.94 39.50 26.70
C ILE A 77 -12.52 39.99 27.01
N CYS A 78 -11.49 39.17 26.74
CA CYS A 78 -10.11 39.63 26.55
C CYS A 78 -9.68 39.31 25.10
N TYR A 79 -9.72 40.31 24.22
CA TYR A 79 -9.20 40.20 22.85
C TYR A 79 -7.67 40.04 22.90
N PRO A 80 -7.00 39.19 22.08
CA PRO A 80 -7.46 38.57 20.82
C PRO A 80 -7.57 37.02 20.82
N ALA A 81 -7.22 36.32 21.90
CA ALA A 81 -7.17 34.85 21.98
C ALA A 81 -8.55 34.21 22.23
N PHE A 82 -9.51 34.49 21.34
CA PHE A 82 -10.91 34.12 21.51
C PHE A 82 -11.39 33.20 20.38
N LEU A 83 -11.70 31.95 20.70
CA LEU A 83 -12.14 30.92 19.74
C LEU A 83 -13.52 31.20 19.12
N ALA A 84 -14.37 32.02 19.74
CA ALA A 84 -15.71 32.24 19.20
C ALA A 84 -15.70 33.09 17.90
N ASN A 85 -14.60 33.78 17.59
CA ASN A 85 -14.42 34.42 16.27
C ASN A 85 -14.11 33.39 15.16
N SER A 86 -13.59 32.20 15.49
CA SER A 86 -13.30 31.12 14.54
C SER A 86 -14.40 30.04 14.47
N ARG A 87 -15.50 30.18 15.22
CA ARG A 87 -16.57 29.16 15.39
C ARG A 87 -16.06 27.80 15.90
N GLN A 88 -14.86 27.77 16.51
CA GLN A 88 -14.28 26.56 17.07
C GLN A 88 -14.54 26.53 18.58
N LEU A 89 -14.74 25.34 19.12
CA LEU A 89 -14.96 25.11 20.55
C LEU A 89 -13.80 24.28 21.10
N THR A 90 -13.46 24.52 22.36
CA THR A 90 -12.61 23.62 23.15
C THR A 90 -13.23 22.22 23.16
N ARG A 91 -12.38 21.19 23.23
CA ARG A 91 -12.90 19.82 23.15
C ARG A 91 -13.61 19.45 24.43
N ASN A 92 -12.93 19.67 25.55
CA ASN A 92 -13.46 19.59 26.90
C ASN A 92 -13.03 20.83 27.67
N GLY A 93 -13.74 21.14 28.76
CA GLY A 93 -13.39 22.30 29.57
C GLY A 93 -13.44 23.62 28.80
N LYS A 94 -12.64 24.58 29.23
CA LYS A 94 -12.61 25.97 28.75
C LYS A 94 -11.30 26.37 28.12
N MET A 95 -10.24 25.55 28.19
CA MET A 95 -8.90 25.88 27.72
C MET A 95 -8.40 24.89 26.66
N CYS A 96 -7.51 25.34 25.79
CA CYS A 96 -6.69 24.46 24.94
C CYS A 96 -5.38 25.17 24.54
N ALA A 97 -4.38 24.40 24.11
CA ALA A 97 -3.11 24.95 23.64
C ALA A 97 -3.14 25.16 22.11
N GLY A 98 -2.37 26.10 21.60
CA GLY A 98 -2.22 26.37 20.17
C GLY A 98 -0.77 26.31 19.71
N LEU A 99 -0.54 25.76 18.52
CA LEU A 99 0.79 25.64 17.92
C LEU A 99 0.80 25.82 16.40
N ILE A 100 1.82 26.49 15.90
CA ILE A 100 2.22 26.55 14.49
C ILE A 100 3.12 25.36 14.14
N THR A 101 2.83 24.70 13.01
CA THR A 101 3.63 23.56 12.53
C THR A 101 4.64 23.89 11.43
N SER A 102 4.59 25.09 10.87
CA SER A 102 5.54 25.63 9.87
C SER A 102 5.24 27.11 9.66
N SER A 103 6.19 27.96 9.23
CA SER A 103 5.85 29.32 8.78
C SER A 103 5.31 29.38 7.35
N ALA A 104 5.31 28.26 6.61
CA ALA A 104 4.80 28.20 5.24
C ALA A 104 3.33 28.62 5.15
N ASN A 105 2.93 29.13 3.98
CA ASN A 105 1.56 29.51 3.65
C ASN A 105 1.26 29.23 2.17
N ASN A 106 0.03 29.50 1.72
CA ASN A 106 -0.39 29.28 0.33
C ASN A 106 0.50 29.94 -0.75
N LEU A 107 1.22 31.03 -0.43
CA LEU A 107 2.14 31.69 -1.37
C LEU A 107 3.52 31.04 -1.44
N THR A 108 3.94 30.39 -0.35
CA THR A 108 5.31 29.91 -0.17
C THR A 108 5.43 28.39 -0.21
N VAL A 109 4.31 27.65 -0.10
CA VAL A 109 4.28 26.18 -0.09
C VAL A 109 4.94 25.53 -1.31
N ASN A 110 4.92 26.20 -2.47
CA ASN A 110 5.55 25.72 -3.70
C ASN A 110 7.06 25.98 -3.76
N ASN A 111 7.60 26.78 -2.83
CA ASN A 111 9.03 27.06 -2.71
C ASN A 111 9.44 27.23 -1.24
N LEU A 112 9.57 26.11 -0.54
CA LEU A 112 9.91 26.07 0.89
C LEU A 112 11.33 26.57 1.20
N SER A 113 12.20 26.77 0.18
CA SER A 113 13.57 27.25 0.41
C SER A 113 13.64 28.70 0.91
N THR A 114 12.55 29.47 0.75
CA THR A 114 12.43 30.85 1.21
C THR A 114 11.69 30.97 2.54
N VAL A 115 11.23 29.85 3.08
CA VAL A 115 10.45 29.78 4.32
C VAL A 115 11.41 29.56 5.50
N SER A 116 11.18 30.28 6.59
CA SER A 116 11.90 30.03 7.84
C SER A 116 11.33 28.76 8.49
N GLU A 117 12.19 27.83 8.88
CA GLU A 117 11.80 26.63 9.65
C GLU A 117 11.36 27.02 11.07
N TYR A 118 10.15 27.56 11.19
CA TYR A 118 9.53 28.01 12.44
C TYR A 118 8.46 27.02 12.86
N ARG A 119 8.56 26.53 14.10
CA ARG A 119 7.61 25.58 14.69
C ARG A 119 7.42 25.85 16.17
N GLU A 120 6.24 25.55 16.65
CA GLU A 120 5.84 25.69 18.04
C GLU A 120 5.65 24.32 18.69
N TYR A 121 5.96 24.27 19.98
CA TYR A 121 5.91 23.06 20.78
C TYR A 121 5.43 23.41 22.18
N ILE A 122 4.76 22.46 22.82
CA ILE A 122 4.44 22.50 24.24
C ILE A 122 5.10 21.31 24.93
N GLN A 123 5.64 21.54 26.12
CA GLN A 123 6.36 20.53 26.89
C GLN A 123 5.86 20.51 28.34
N VAL A 124 5.86 19.32 28.93
CA VAL A 124 5.45 19.08 30.32
C VAL A 124 6.32 17.99 30.94
N ARG A 125 6.56 18.09 32.24
CA ARG A 125 7.14 16.99 33.03
C ARG A 125 6.02 16.06 33.48
N LEU A 126 6.18 14.76 33.26
CA LEU A 126 5.24 13.74 33.72
C LEU A 126 5.20 13.70 35.25
N LYS A 127 4.05 13.31 35.82
CA LYS A 127 3.85 13.16 37.28
C LYS A 127 4.85 12.18 37.91
N GLN A 128 5.31 11.22 37.13
CA GLN A 128 6.34 10.26 37.49
C GLN A 128 7.05 9.79 36.21
N PRO A 129 8.31 9.33 36.30
CA PRO A 129 9.00 8.72 35.17
C PRO A 129 8.25 7.49 34.64
N MET A 130 8.33 7.27 33.33
CA MET A 130 7.93 6.00 32.73
C MET A 130 8.86 4.88 33.18
N LYS A 131 8.38 3.63 33.08
CA LYS A 131 9.19 2.44 33.33
C LYS A 131 9.72 1.91 32.01
N LYS A 132 11.04 1.92 31.84
CA LYS A 132 11.70 1.29 30.70
C LYS A 132 11.20 -0.15 30.51
N GLY A 133 10.80 -0.49 29.28
CA GLY A 133 10.27 -1.79 28.89
C GLY A 133 8.76 -1.96 29.05
N SER A 134 8.08 -1.08 29.79
CA SER A 134 6.62 -1.09 29.88
C SER A 134 5.99 -0.48 28.62
N VAL A 135 4.76 -0.92 28.31
CA VAL A 135 3.95 -0.32 27.24
C VAL A 135 3.15 0.85 27.78
N TYR A 136 3.12 1.93 27.01
CA TYR A 136 2.32 3.11 27.28
C TYR A 136 1.38 3.36 26.12
N TYR A 137 0.16 3.78 26.44
CA TYR A 137 -0.76 4.40 25.49
C TYR A 137 -0.67 5.90 25.68
N ALA A 138 -0.48 6.62 24.57
CA ALA A 138 -0.58 8.06 24.55
C ALA A 138 -1.65 8.47 23.54
N GLU A 139 -2.44 9.48 23.90
CA GLU A 139 -3.32 10.19 22.98
C GLU A 139 -3.36 11.69 23.28
N TYR A 140 -3.68 12.44 22.25
CA TYR A 140 -4.13 13.83 22.35
C TYR A 140 -4.99 14.14 21.14
N PHE A 141 -5.71 15.25 21.20
CA PHE A 141 -6.60 15.67 20.12
C PHE A 141 -6.05 16.94 19.48
N ALA A 142 -6.11 16.99 18.15
CA ALA A 142 -5.72 18.15 17.37
C ALA A 142 -6.85 18.57 16.42
N ILE A 143 -7.06 19.88 16.29
CA ILE A 143 -7.97 20.44 15.29
C ILE A 143 -7.27 21.60 14.58
N ARG A 144 -7.44 21.70 13.27
CA ARG A 144 -6.83 22.77 12.49
C ARG A 144 -7.59 24.07 12.72
N ASP A 145 -6.89 25.19 12.94
CA ASP A 145 -7.55 26.50 13.00
C ASP A 145 -8.24 26.83 11.68
N PHE A 146 -9.45 27.36 11.76
CA PHE A 146 -10.26 27.70 10.58
C PHE A 146 -9.54 28.67 9.63
N GLY A 147 -8.80 29.64 10.18
CA GLY A 147 -8.12 30.68 9.42
C GLY A 147 -6.79 30.26 8.79
N SER A 148 -6.27 29.07 9.09
CA SER A 148 -5.01 28.57 8.52
C SER A 148 -5.11 28.35 7.02
N SER A 149 -4.06 28.69 6.27
CA SER A 149 -4.06 28.55 4.80
C SER A 149 -3.65 27.15 4.34
N LEU A 150 -2.87 26.45 5.16
CA LEU A 150 -2.37 25.10 4.92
C LEU A 150 -2.88 24.12 5.98
N ALA A 151 -2.83 22.84 5.65
CA ALA A 151 -2.94 21.71 6.57
C ALA A 151 -1.67 20.85 6.48
N THR A 152 -1.21 20.31 7.60
CA THR A 152 0.00 19.49 7.73
C THR A 152 -0.29 18.12 8.37
N ASN A 153 0.62 17.18 8.16
CA ASN A 153 0.77 15.97 8.99
C ASN A 153 1.97 16.14 9.94
N LYS A 154 2.42 15.05 10.57
CA LYS A 154 3.59 14.99 11.44
C LYS A 154 3.49 15.75 12.76
N LEU A 155 2.27 16.05 13.22
CA LEU A 155 2.08 16.37 14.65
C LEU A 155 2.39 15.10 15.44
N GLY A 156 3.33 15.19 16.37
CA GLY A 156 3.78 14.09 17.19
C GLY A 156 3.88 14.42 18.67
N ALA A 157 4.03 13.38 19.47
CA ALA A 157 4.40 13.47 20.87
C ALA A 157 5.70 12.69 21.10
N ALA A 158 6.72 13.40 21.58
CA ALA A 158 8.03 12.84 21.91
C ALA A 158 8.20 12.75 23.42
N PHE A 159 8.65 11.59 23.87
CA PHE A 159 8.97 11.29 25.26
C PHE A 159 10.48 11.20 25.45
N THR A 160 11.00 11.89 26.47
CA THR A 160 12.43 12.04 26.72
C THR A 160 12.76 11.97 28.21
N VAL A 161 13.99 11.57 28.53
CA VAL A 161 14.48 11.54 29.93
C VAL A 161 14.73 12.96 30.44
N GLU A 162 15.34 13.80 29.62
CA GLU A 162 15.62 15.21 29.91
C GLU A 162 14.68 16.12 29.10
N PRO A 163 14.46 17.39 29.51
CA PRO A 163 13.74 18.36 28.70
C PRO A 163 14.51 18.62 27.40
N ILE A 164 13.79 18.72 26.29
CA ILE A 164 14.35 18.99 24.95
C ILE A 164 13.97 20.38 24.46
N GLY A 165 14.77 20.93 23.54
CA GLY A 165 14.58 22.27 22.98
C GLY A 165 15.57 23.28 23.56
N THR A 166 15.72 24.41 22.86
CA THR A 166 16.62 25.49 23.24
C THR A 166 15.92 26.83 23.09
N VAL A 167 15.93 27.64 24.15
CA VAL A 167 15.39 29.00 24.15
C VAL A 167 16.52 29.98 23.77
N GLU A 168 17.00 29.89 22.53
CA GLU A 168 17.93 30.88 21.96
C GLU A 168 17.14 31.98 21.23
N LYS A 169 17.34 33.25 21.62
CA LYS A 169 16.67 34.39 20.98
C LYS A 169 16.83 34.33 19.45
N LYS A 170 15.70 34.43 18.73
CA LYS A 170 15.63 34.45 17.26
C LYS A 170 16.03 33.15 16.56
N LYS A 171 16.06 32.02 17.26
CA LYS A 171 16.12 30.69 16.64
C LYS A 171 14.89 29.89 17.03
N TYR A 172 14.23 29.35 16.03
CA TYR A 172 13.01 28.55 16.18
C TYR A 172 13.27 27.12 15.70
N PRO A 173 14.29 26.43 16.24
CA PRO A 173 14.80 25.22 15.63
C PRO A 173 13.73 24.13 15.58
N VAL A 174 13.75 23.34 14.51
CA VAL A 174 13.09 22.03 14.51
C VAL A 174 13.71 21.22 15.64
N ILE A 175 12.89 20.77 16.59
CA ILE A 175 13.37 19.85 17.62
C ILE A 175 13.58 18.50 16.94
N HIS A 176 14.83 18.06 16.85
CA HIS A 176 15.18 16.74 16.32
C HIS A 176 15.00 15.68 17.40
N ALA A 177 13.78 15.19 17.55
CA ALA A 177 13.44 14.04 18.38
C ALA A 177 12.61 13.03 17.58
N ASN A 178 12.60 11.78 18.03
CA ASN A 178 11.78 10.73 17.41
C ASN A 178 10.46 10.58 18.20
N PRO A 179 9.33 11.14 17.73
CA PRO A 179 8.07 11.05 18.45
C PRO A 179 7.55 9.61 18.46
N GLN A 180 7.08 9.14 19.61
CA GLN A 180 6.52 7.80 19.77
C GLN A 180 5.11 7.68 19.21
N ILE A 181 4.36 8.78 19.16
CA ILE A 181 3.09 8.86 18.42
C ILE A 181 3.16 10.02 17.45
N VAL A 182 2.71 9.81 16.20
CA VAL A 182 2.79 10.83 15.13
C VAL A 182 1.64 10.67 14.15
N SER A 183 1.07 11.78 13.70
CA SER A 183 0.05 11.78 12.65
C SER A 183 0.67 11.56 11.27
N ASN A 184 0.29 10.46 10.61
CA ASN A 184 0.71 10.19 9.23
C ASN A 184 -0.18 10.90 8.20
N ALA A 185 -1.49 10.91 8.45
CA ALA A 185 -2.46 11.63 7.63
C ALA A 185 -2.44 13.14 7.92
N VAL A 186 -2.69 13.94 6.88
CA VAL A 186 -2.81 15.40 7.01
C VAL A 186 -4.11 15.76 7.72
N ILE A 187 -4.02 16.58 8.76
CA ILE A 187 -5.16 16.98 9.61
C ILE A 187 -5.79 18.23 9.01
N LYS A 188 -6.92 18.04 8.31
CA LYS A 188 -7.64 19.09 7.58
C LYS A 188 -8.84 19.66 8.32
N ASP A 189 -9.41 18.88 9.24
CA ASP A 189 -10.71 19.17 9.87
C ASP A 189 -10.65 20.41 10.76
N THR A 190 -11.69 21.23 10.68
CA THR A 190 -11.88 22.46 11.46
C THR A 190 -13.08 22.39 12.40
N SER A 191 -13.82 21.28 12.38
CA SER A 191 -15.09 21.06 13.10
C SER A 191 -15.07 19.84 14.02
N GLN A 192 -14.31 18.81 13.67
CA GLN A 192 -14.13 17.60 14.45
C GLN A 192 -12.66 17.46 14.86
N TRP A 193 -12.45 17.28 16.15
CA TRP A 193 -11.12 17.03 16.71
C TRP A 193 -10.59 15.67 16.23
N THR A 194 -9.39 15.69 15.65
CA THR A 194 -8.69 14.49 15.19
C THR A 194 -7.87 13.91 16.34
N LYS A 195 -8.13 12.65 16.67
CA LYS A 195 -7.35 11.93 17.67
C LYS A 195 -6.01 11.50 17.08
N ILE A 196 -4.91 11.78 17.79
CA ILE A 196 -3.58 11.26 17.50
C ILE A 196 -3.21 10.37 18.68
N SER A 197 -3.05 9.08 18.42
CA SER A 197 -2.80 8.11 19.50
C SER A 197 -2.00 6.91 19.03
N GLY A 198 -1.47 6.18 20.00
CA GLY A 198 -0.75 4.94 19.75
C GLY A 198 -0.20 4.33 21.03
N CYS A 199 0.17 3.06 20.94
CA CYS A 199 0.96 2.40 21.98
C CYS A 199 2.42 2.30 21.57
N PHE A 200 3.31 2.43 22.54
CA PHE A 200 4.74 2.29 22.35
C PHE A 200 5.39 1.68 23.60
N ILE A 201 6.55 1.08 23.42
CA ILE A 201 7.39 0.60 24.52
C ILE A 201 8.28 1.77 24.97
N ALA A 202 8.29 2.08 26.26
CA ALA A 202 9.24 3.04 26.80
C ALA A 202 10.68 2.48 26.68
N ALA A 203 11.50 3.06 25.80
CA ALA A 203 12.89 2.63 25.62
C ALA A 203 13.80 3.10 26.78
N ASP A 204 13.34 4.09 27.53
CA ASP A 204 14.00 4.63 28.71
C ASP A 204 12.96 5.09 29.76
N ASN A 205 13.43 5.53 30.93
CA ASN A 205 12.59 6.08 31.98
C ASN A 205 12.21 7.54 31.66
N TYR A 206 11.44 7.76 30.59
CA TYR A 206 11.07 9.09 30.13
C TYR A 206 10.36 9.91 31.22
N GLU A 207 10.76 11.16 31.39
CA GLU A 207 10.20 12.10 32.38
C GLU A 207 9.46 13.27 31.73
N TYR A 208 9.67 13.51 30.44
CA TYR A 208 9.10 14.66 29.74
C TYR A 208 8.30 14.22 28.52
N LEU A 209 7.25 14.97 28.25
CA LEU A 209 6.43 14.89 27.04
C LEU A 209 6.51 16.22 26.30
N THR A 210 6.81 16.17 25.00
CA THR A 210 6.78 17.32 24.09
C THR A 210 5.81 17.05 22.94
N ILE A 211 4.89 17.97 22.65
CA ILE A 211 3.95 17.89 21.52
C ILE A 211 4.26 19.01 20.52
N GLY A 212 4.30 18.66 19.24
CA GLY A 212 4.51 19.60 18.13
C GLY A 212 4.86 18.87 16.84
N ASN A 213 5.54 19.52 15.91
CA ASN A 213 5.97 18.88 14.65
C ASN A 213 7.50 18.75 14.60
N PHE A 214 8.01 17.51 14.64
CA PHE A 214 9.45 17.19 14.74
C PHE A 214 10.12 16.98 13.37
N SER A 215 9.35 17.04 12.29
CA SER A 215 9.83 17.00 10.91
C SER A 215 10.21 18.40 10.43
N ASP A 216 11.14 18.54 9.50
CA ASP A 216 11.39 19.82 8.81
C ASP A 216 10.32 20.08 7.72
N ASP A 217 10.31 21.25 7.08
CA ASP A 217 9.30 21.58 6.06
C ASP A 217 9.37 20.60 4.89
N ARG A 218 10.57 20.15 4.50
CA ARG A 218 10.75 19.22 3.38
C ARG A 218 10.18 17.81 3.65
N SER A 219 10.17 17.39 4.91
CA SER A 219 9.61 16.11 5.36
C SER A 219 8.18 16.23 5.90
N THR A 220 7.61 17.44 5.93
CA THR A 220 6.22 17.71 6.27
C THR A 220 5.37 17.75 5.01
N THR A 221 4.25 17.01 4.98
CA THR A 221 3.29 17.08 3.88
C THR A 221 2.37 18.28 4.08
N PHE A 222 2.25 19.14 3.07
CA PHE A 222 1.34 20.29 3.06
C PHE A 222 0.17 20.06 2.11
N ILE A 223 -1.03 20.43 2.53
CA ILE A 223 -2.21 20.52 1.67
C ILE A 223 -2.77 21.96 1.74
N PRO A 224 -2.78 22.70 0.62
CA PRO A 224 -3.48 23.98 0.53
C PRO A 224 -4.96 23.83 0.87
N THR A 225 -5.48 24.77 1.64
CA THR A 225 -6.92 24.81 1.97
C THR A 225 -7.66 25.74 1.00
N PHE A 226 -8.98 25.64 0.96
CA PHE A 226 -9.83 26.47 0.09
C PHE A 226 -9.81 27.97 0.46
N TYR A 227 -9.25 28.34 1.60
CA TYR A 227 -9.22 29.72 2.08
C TYR A 227 -8.00 30.47 1.53
N THR A 228 -8.22 31.68 1.06
CA THR A 228 -7.18 32.57 0.49
C THR A 228 -6.37 33.32 1.56
N THR A 229 -6.43 32.89 2.82
CA THR A 229 -5.61 33.49 3.88
C THR A 229 -4.14 33.19 3.61
N GLN A 230 -3.25 34.00 4.20
CA GLN A 230 -1.80 33.78 4.16
C GLN A 230 -1.28 33.27 5.51
N ARG A 231 -2.17 32.74 6.35
CA ARG A 231 -1.82 32.29 7.71
C ARG A 231 -1.15 30.92 7.67
N SER A 232 -0.10 30.79 8.47
CA SER A 232 0.62 29.54 8.69
C SER A 232 -0.29 28.41 9.22
N PRO A 233 0.06 27.13 9.00
CA PRO A 233 -0.71 25.99 9.52
C PRO A 233 -0.68 25.96 11.06
N TYR A 234 -1.82 26.28 11.65
CA TYR A 234 -2.03 26.40 13.09
C TYR A 234 -3.00 25.33 13.59
N TYR A 235 -2.69 24.74 14.74
CA TYR A 235 -3.46 23.66 15.34
C TYR A 235 -3.74 23.95 16.81
N LEU A 236 -4.96 23.64 17.23
CA LEU A 236 -5.31 23.58 18.64
C LEU A 236 -5.15 22.15 19.15
N ILE A 237 -4.66 22.01 20.37
CA ILE A 237 -4.36 20.76 21.06
C ILE A 237 -5.09 20.68 22.39
N ASP A 238 -5.70 19.54 22.69
CA ASP A 238 -6.49 19.33 23.91
C ASP A 238 -6.51 17.85 24.33
N ASP A 239 -6.99 17.59 25.55
CA ASP A 239 -7.24 16.26 26.13
C ASP A 239 -6.06 15.29 26.01
N ILE A 240 -4.95 15.59 26.67
CA ILE A 240 -3.75 14.74 26.63
C ILE A 240 -3.87 13.60 27.65
N LEU A 241 -3.66 12.37 27.19
CA LEU A 241 -3.65 11.18 28.02
C LEU A 241 -2.37 10.38 27.80
N VAL A 242 -1.72 10.01 28.89
CA VAL A 242 -0.60 9.06 28.87
C VAL A 242 -0.78 8.08 30.03
N GLU A 243 -0.96 6.81 29.72
CA GLU A 243 -1.21 5.77 30.72
C GLU A 243 -0.36 4.53 30.45
N GLU A 244 0.21 3.96 31.51
CA GLU A 244 0.83 2.64 31.45
C GLU A 244 -0.24 1.60 31.11
N GLN A 245 0.02 0.78 30.10
CA GLN A 245 -0.86 -0.30 29.68
C GLN A 245 -0.31 -1.61 30.21
N ASP A 246 -1.08 -2.26 31.06
CA ASP A 246 -0.87 -3.65 31.43
C ASP A 246 -1.27 -4.53 30.25
N VAL A 247 -0.33 -4.71 29.32
CA VAL A 247 -0.42 -5.63 28.18
C VAL A 247 0.26 -6.95 28.55
N PRO A 248 -0.26 -8.10 28.10
CA PRO A 248 0.27 -9.41 28.47
C PRO A 248 1.71 -9.63 27.98
N PHE A 249 2.05 -9.12 26.80
CA PHE A 249 3.38 -9.08 26.19
C PHE A 249 3.31 -8.14 24.97
N ILE A 250 4.45 -7.73 24.40
CA ILE A 250 4.44 -6.99 23.13
C ILE A 250 4.63 -7.97 21.97
N PRO A 251 3.76 -7.95 20.93
CA PRO A 251 3.98 -8.74 19.73
C PRO A 251 5.35 -8.42 19.11
N PRO A 252 6.14 -9.42 18.68
CA PRO A 252 7.41 -9.16 18.01
C PRO A 252 7.18 -8.35 16.73
N THR A 253 8.16 -7.54 16.33
CA THR A 253 8.13 -6.89 15.00
C THR A 253 8.08 -7.97 13.92
N GLY A 254 7.17 -7.84 12.95
CA GLY A 254 6.97 -8.88 11.93
C GLY A 254 6.38 -10.17 12.54
N PHE A 255 5.37 -10.07 13.40
CA PHE A 255 4.72 -11.22 14.05
C PHE A 255 3.99 -12.17 13.07
N LEU A 256 3.76 -11.76 11.82
CA LEU A 256 3.33 -12.62 10.72
C LEU A 256 4.49 -13.35 10.03
N GLY A 257 5.75 -13.03 10.37
CA GLY A 257 6.95 -13.63 9.80
C GLY A 257 7.41 -12.93 8.52
N LYS A 258 8.11 -13.69 7.67
CA LYS A 258 8.61 -13.21 6.37
C LYS A 258 7.53 -13.41 5.31
N ASP A 259 7.68 -12.70 4.18
CA ASP A 259 6.90 -12.93 2.97
C ASP A 259 6.94 -14.41 2.57
N LEU A 260 5.80 -14.90 2.08
CA LEU A 260 5.56 -16.30 1.78
C LEU A 260 5.56 -16.51 0.27
N VAL A 261 6.15 -17.63 -0.16
CA VAL A 261 6.05 -18.13 -1.53
C VAL A 261 5.54 -19.56 -1.44
N PHE A 262 4.44 -19.88 -2.13
CA PHE A 262 3.95 -21.26 -2.22
C PHE A 262 3.48 -21.61 -3.63
N CYS A 263 3.39 -22.90 -3.91
CA CYS A 263 3.10 -23.37 -5.25
C CYS A 263 1.59 -23.37 -5.49
N GLN A 264 1.19 -23.32 -6.76
CA GLN A 264 -0.23 -23.41 -7.10
C GLN A 264 -0.88 -24.64 -6.43
N ASP A 265 -2.11 -24.45 -5.94
CA ASP A 265 -2.92 -25.41 -5.18
C ASP A 265 -2.44 -25.71 -3.75
N GLU A 266 -1.31 -25.15 -3.32
CA GLU A 266 -0.92 -25.16 -1.91
C GLU A 266 -1.70 -24.10 -1.11
N SER A 267 -1.70 -24.26 0.20
CA SER A 267 -2.29 -23.29 1.13
C SER A 267 -1.46 -23.19 2.39
N TYR A 268 -1.49 -22.01 3.00
CA TYR A 268 -0.79 -21.76 4.25
C TYR A 268 -1.78 -21.36 5.34
N ASN A 269 -1.73 -22.03 6.49
CA ASN A 269 -2.59 -21.70 7.62
C ASN A 269 -1.76 -21.08 8.74
N PHE A 270 -1.96 -19.79 8.98
CA PHE A 270 -1.44 -19.14 10.18
C PHE A 270 -2.10 -19.76 11.42
N ASN A 271 -1.29 -20.09 12.43
CA ASN A 271 -1.76 -20.38 13.77
C ASN A 271 -1.11 -19.39 14.75
N LEU A 272 -1.88 -18.40 15.16
CA LEU A 272 -1.42 -17.29 15.99
C LEU A 272 -2.00 -17.37 17.41
N ASP A 273 -2.32 -18.57 17.91
CA ASP A 273 -2.85 -18.75 19.26
C ASP A 273 -1.88 -18.28 20.36
N SER A 274 -0.57 -18.28 20.08
CA SER A 274 0.45 -17.70 20.96
C SER A 274 0.29 -16.18 21.16
N LEU A 275 -0.45 -15.51 20.27
CA LEU A 275 -0.72 -14.08 20.36
C LEU A 275 -1.97 -13.76 21.20
N LYS A 276 -2.69 -14.77 21.73
CA LYS A 276 -3.76 -14.51 22.71
C LYS A 276 -3.16 -13.96 24.01
N PRO A 277 -3.85 -13.05 24.73
CA PRO A 277 -5.26 -12.67 24.63
C PRO A 277 -5.58 -11.46 23.72
N TYR A 278 -4.74 -11.12 22.74
CA TYR A 278 -5.10 -10.08 21.77
C TYR A 278 -6.34 -10.46 20.95
N ASN A 279 -7.14 -9.46 20.56
CA ASN A 279 -8.18 -9.61 19.55
C ASN A 279 -7.55 -9.47 18.16
N PHE A 280 -8.02 -10.28 17.21
CA PHE A 280 -7.51 -10.34 15.84
C PHE A 280 -8.47 -9.63 14.89
N LEU A 281 -7.95 -8.89 13.91
CA LEU A 281 -8.72 -8.35 12.80
C LEU A 281 -7.88 -8.37 11.52
N TRP A 282 -8.16 -9.32 10.65
CA TRP A 282 -7.59 -9.41 9.31
C TRP A 282 -8.25 -8.39 8.35
N GLN A 283 -7.60 -8.14 7.23
CA GLN A 283 -8.04 -7.18 6.20
C GLN A 283 -9.44 -7.48 5.62
N ASP A 284 -9.85 -8.75 5.63
CA ASP A 284 -11.16 -9.23 5.18
C ASP A 284 -12.22 -9.26 6.31
N ARG A 285 -11.90 -8.67 7.47
CA ARG A 285 -12.70 -8.65 8.71
C ARG A 285 -12.78 -9.98 9.45
N ASN A 286 -11.96 -10.97 9.10
CA ASN A 286 -11.82 -12.19 9.90
C ASN A 286 -11.19 -11.87 11.27
N VAL A 287 -11.70 -12.49 12.33
CA VAL A 287 -11.27 -12.25 13.72
C VAL A 287 -10.65 -13.48 14.38
N ASN A 288 -10.38 -14.53 13.60
CA ASN A 288 -9.79 -15.76 14.09
C ASN A 288 -8.26 -15.66 14.17
N SER A 289 -7.68 -16.32 15.17
CA SER A 289 -6.23 -16.52 15.30
C SER A 289 -5.68 -17.53 14.28
N ASN A 290 -6.55 -18.39 13.73
CA ASN A 290 -6.23 -19.26 12.61
C ASN A 290 -6.71 -18.63 11.30
N TYR A 291 -5.84 -18.56 10.29
CA TYR A 291 -6.15 -17.88 9.03
C TYR A 291 -5.53 -18.62 7.83
N LEU A 292 -6.39 -19.12 6.94
CA LEU A 292 -6.00 -19.91 5.78
C LEU A 292 -5.88 -19.04 4.53
N ILE A 293 -4.69 -19.05 3.93
CA ILE A 293 -4.37 -18.36 2.69
C ILE A 293 -4.33 -19.37 1.54
N LYS A 294 -4.98 -19.03 0.43
CA LYS A 294 -5.05 -19.85 -0.80
C LYS A 294 -4.68 -19.10 -2.08
N SER A 295 -4.42 -17.80 -1.98
CA SER A 295 -4.16 -16.94 -3.12
C SER A 295 -3.09 -15.92 -2.78
N GLY A 296 -2.41 -15.40 -3.80
CA GLY A 296 -1.40 -14.35 -3.63
C GLY A 296 -2.01 -12.99 -3.29
N GLY A 297 -1.18 -12.11 -2.75
CA GLY A 297 -1.54 -10.74 -2.38
C GLY A 297 -0.91 -10.28 -1.07
N GLU A 298 -1.22 -9.04 -0.67
CA GLU A 298 -0.86 -8.49 0.64
C GLU A 298 -1.93 -8.87 1.66
N PHE A 299 -1.51 -9.46 2.78
CA PHE A 299 -2.35 -9.80 3.92
C PHE A 299 -1.95 -8.95 5.11
N SER A 300 -2.92 -8.44 5.87
CA SER A 300 -2.64 -7.59 7.02
C SER A 300 -3.47 -7.97 8.23
N LEU A 301 -2.82 -8.10 9.37
CA LEU A 301 -3.45 -8.39 10.65
C LEU A 301 -3.28 -7.21 11.60
N THR A 302 -4.39 -6.76 12.18
CA THR A 302 -4.39 -5.83 13.32
C THR A 302 -4.71 -6.60 14.59
N LEU A 303 -3.77 -6.60 15.54
CA LEU A 303 -3.97 -7.07 16.89
C LEU A 303 -4.45 -5.91 17.76
N SER A 304 -5.43 -6.14 18.63
CA SER A 304 -5.88 -5.14 19.60
C SER A 304 -6.02 -5.69 21.00
N TYR A 305 -5.55 -4.93 21.99
CA TYR A 305 -5.71 -5.24 23.40
C TYR A 305 -5.82 -3.93 24.19
N LYS A 306 -6.95 -3.75 24.89
CA LYS A 306 -7.32 -2.45 25.48
C LYS A 306 -7.24 -1.34 24.41
N SER A 307 -6.51 -0.25 24.67
CA SER A 307 -6.31 0.86 23.73
C SER A 307 -5.18 0.62 22.73
N CYS A 308 -4.39 -0.45 22.89
CA CYS A 308 -3.26 -0.74 22.01
C CYS A 308 -3.68 -1.48 20.76
N GLN A 309 -3.13 -1.03 19.63
CA GLN A 309 -3.25 -1.69 18.34
C GLN A 309 -1.86 -1.89 17.73
N PHE A 310 -1.62 -3.08 17.19
CA PHE A 310 -0.40 -3.45 16.47
C PHE A 310 -0.81 -3.99 15.11
N ARG A 311 -0.20 -3.48 14.03
CA ARG A 311 -0.48 -3.94 12.67
C ARG A 311 0.78 -4.54 12.07
N ASP A 312 0.60 -5.66 11.38
CA ASP A 312 1.64 -6.29 10.57
C ASP A 312 1.09 -6.74 9.23
N THR A 313 1.97 -6.86 8.24
CA THR A 313 1.65 -7.21 6.85
C THR A 313 2.61 -8.28 6.35
N VAL A 314 2.10 -9.19 5.53
CA VAL A 314 2.90 -10.19 4.82
C VAL A 314 2.47 -10.24 3.36
N ASN A 315 3.43 -10.28 2.44
CA ASN A 315 3.14 -10.53 1.04
C ASN A 315 3.20 -12.02 0.74
N VAL A 316 2.26 -12.47 -0.07
CA VAL A 316 2.14 -13.86 -0.48
C VAL A 316 2.24 -13.92 -2.00
N GLU A 317 3.24 -14.64 -2.48
CA GLU A 317 3.43 -14.98 -3.88
C GLU A 317 2.99 -16.43 -4.13
N VAL A 318 2.20 -16.64 -5.18
CA VAL A 318 1.79 -17.98 -5.63
C VAL A 318 2.42 -18.26 -6.97
N VAL A 319 3.27 -19.28 -7.03
CA VAL A 319 3.99 -19.66 -8.24
C VAL A 319 3.19 -20.72 -8.98
N SER A 320 2.70 -20.35 -10.16
CA SER A 320 2.11 -21.31 -11.11
C SER A 320 3.20 -22.17 -11.75
N PRO A 321 2.92 -23.47 -12.01
CA PRO A 321 3.87 -24.31 -12.72
C PRO A 321 4.10 -23.78 -14.13
N VAL A 322 5.27 -24.06 -14.70
CA VAL A 322 5.55 -23.77 -16.11
C VAL A 322 4.55 -24.53 -16.98
N ASN A 323 4.02 -23.86 -18.00
CA ASN A 323 3.12 -24.43 -18.99
C ASN A 323 3.46 -23.84 -20.36
N LEU A 324 4.01 -24.66 -21.26
CA LEU A 324 4.37 -24.26 -22.62
C LEU A 324 3.25 -24.54 -23.64
N GLY A 325 2.12 -25.07 -23.20
CA GLY A 325 0.98 -25.40 -24.04
C GLY A 325 1.17 -26.69 -24.85
N PRO A 326 0.31 -26.94 -25.85
CA PRO A 326 0.38 -28.15 -26.66
C PRO A 326 1.51 -28.10 -27.69
N ASP A 327 1.90 -29.27 -28.19
CA ASP A 327 2.82 -29.41 -29.32
C ASP A 327 2.37 -28.61 -30.55
N LEU A 328 3.34 -28.07 -31.28
CA LEU A 328 3.12 -27.15 -32.40
C LEU A 328 3.63 -27.73 -33.72
N ARG A 329 2.84 -27.56 -34.78
CA ARG A 329 3.26 -27.80 -36.17
C ARG A 329 3.09 -26.53 -36.98
N SER A 330 4.11 -26.12 -37.71
CA SER A 330 4.11 -24.82 -38.41
C SER A 330 5.00 -24.82 -39.66
N CYS A 331 4.92 -23.75 -40.45
CA CYS A 331 5.82 -23.49 -41.56
C CYS A 331 7.19 -22.99 -41.05
N GLU A 332 8.27 -23.33 -41.74
CA GLU A 332 9.63 -22.84 -41.44
C GLU A 332 9.75 -21.31 -41.46
N ASP A 333 9.02 -20.63 -42.34
CA ASP A 333 9.05 -19.16 -42.46
C ASP A 333 8.28 -18.44 -41.33
N ASN A 334 7.58 -19.17 -40.47
CA ASN A 334 6.84 -18.57 -39.36
C ASN A 334 7.79 -18.34 -38.18
N ALA A 335 7.88 -17.10 -37.70
CA ALA A 335 8.56 -16.79 -36.45
C ALA A 335 7.75 -17.33 -35.27
N ILE A 336 8.09 -18.53 -34.78
CA ILE A 336 7.49 -19.11 -33.58
C ILE A 336 8.20 -18.58 -32.34
N GLN A 337 7.41 -18.11 -31.38
CA GLN A 337 7.86 -17.72 -30.06
C GLN A 337 7.10 -18.53 -29.02
N LEU A 338 7.83 -19.36 -28.28
CA LEU A 338 7.28 -20.08 -27.14
C LEU A 338 7.23 -19.14 -25.93
N ARG A 339 6.21 -19.29 -25.10
CA ARG A 339 6.04 -18.53 -23.85
C ARG A 339 5.50 -19.45 -22.77
N ASN A 340 5.65 -19.06 -21.51
CA ASN A 340 4.88 -19.65 -20.43
C ASN A 340 3.43 -19.13 -20.52
N GLU A 341 2.46 -20.00 -20.73
CA GLU A 341 1.03 -19.64 -20.80
C GLU A 341 0.50 -19.10 -19.47
N ASN A 342 1.12 -19.47 -18.35
CA ASN A 342 0.84 -18.89 -17.03
C ASN A 342 1.51 -17.51 -16.81
N GLY A 343 2.28 -17.02 -17.80
CA GLY A 343 2.99 -15.75 -17.75
C GLY A 343 4.31 -15.81 -16.97
N GLY A 344 5.01 -14.68 -16.93
CA GLY A 344 6.28 -14.54 -16.23
C GLY A 344 7.51 -15.00 -17.02
N VAL A 345 8.67 -14.87 -16.38
CA VAL A 345 9.98 -15.27 -16.93
C VAL A 345 10.29 -16.69 -16.48
N VAL A 346 10.82 -17.50 -17.41
CA VAL A 346 11.25 -18.87 -17.16
C VAL A 346 12.70 -19.05 -17.61
N LYS A 347 13.37 -20.08 -17.10
CA LYS A 347 14.68 -20.49 -17.57
C LYS A 347 14.54 -21.49 -18.70
N TRP A 348 15.09 -21.18 -19.87
CA TRP A 348 15.05 -22.06 -21.03
C TRP A 348 16.22 -23.04 -21.03
N GLN A 349 16.14 -24.06 -21.89
CA GLN A 349 17.16 -25.10 -22.08
C GLN A 349 18.57 -24.58 -22.44
N ASP A 350 18.68 -23.34 -22.93
CA ASP A 350 19.94 -22.67 -23.27
C ASP A 350 20.48 -21.80 -22.12
N GLU A 351 19.93 -21.98 -20.92
CA GLU A 351 20.23 -21.24 -19.70
C GLU A 351 19.79 -19.77 -19.72
N THR A 352 19.06 -19.32 -20.74
CA THR A 352 18.54 -17.96 -20.79
C THR A 352 17.29 -17.80 -19.93
N GLU A 353 17.14 -16.62 -19.33
CA GLU A 353 15.97 -16.25 -18.52
C GLU A 353 15.18 -15.18 -19.27
N ASN A 354 14.18 -15.61 -20.04
CA ASN A 354 13.38 -14.74 -20.90
C ASN A 354 11.90 -15.11 -20.81
N SER A 355 11.01 -14.15 -21.05
CA SER A 355 9.56 -14.40 -21.15
C SER A 355 9.18 -15.17 -22.43
N GLU A 356 10.08 -15.20 -23.41
CA GLU A 356 9.85 -15.80 -24.72
C GLU A 356 11.11 -16.52 -25.22
N PHE A 357 10.92 -17.58 -26.00
CA PHE A 357 11.99 -18.31 -26.69
C PHE A 357 11.69 -18.41 -28.18
N LYS A 358 12.65 -17.96 -29.00
CA LYS A 358 12.53 -18.00 -30.47
C LYS A 358 12.93 -19.35 -30.99
N VAL A 359 12.00 -20.04 -31.64
CA VAL A 359 12.26 -21.34 -32.26
C VAL A 359 12.79 -21.14 -33.67
N GLN A 360 13.95 -21.72 -33.96
CA GLN A 360 14.58 -21.67 -35.28
C GLN A 360 14.54 -23.01 -36.02
N ASN A 361 14.46 -24.12 -35.29
CA ASN A 361 14.50 -25.47 -35.83
C ASN A 361 13.47 -26.35 -35.12
N SER A 362 13.01 -27.40 -35.79
CA SER A 362 12.22 -28.46 -35.16
C SER A 362 12.97 -29.09 -33.99
N GLY A 363 12.25 -29.43 -32.92
CA GLY A 363 12.85 -30.01 -31.73
C GLY A 363 11.89 -30.05 -30.55
N GLU A 364 12.38 -30.62 -29.45
CA GLU A 364 11.74 -30.52 -28.15
C GLU A 364 12.37 -29.36 -27.37
N PHE A 365 11.52 -28.52 -26.80
CA PHE A 365 11.91 -27.35 -26.02
C PHE A 365 11.44 -27.53 -24.59
N ILE A 366 12.27 -27.13 -23.63
CA ILE A 366 11.97 -27.25 -22.20
C ILE A 366 12.23 -25.93 -21.50
N ALA A 367 11.32 -25.60 -20.58
CA ALA A 367 11.46 -24.46 -19.70
C ALA A 367 11.33 -24.90 -18.23
N TYR A 368 12.06 -24.23 -17.37
CA TYR A 368 12.14 -24.47 -15.93
C TYR A 368 11.65 -23.23 -15.16
N SER A 369 10.97 -23.47 -14.04
CA SER A 369 10.62 -22.44 -13.08
C SER A 369 11.89 -21.83 -12.48
N LEU A 370 11.88 -20.51 -12.32
CA LEU A 370 12.94 -19.78 -11.60
C LEU A 370 12.80 -19.91 -10.07
N SER A 371 11.65 -20.35 -9.58
CA SER A 371 11.41 -20.53 -8.15
C SER A 371 12.04 -21.82 -7.65
N SER A 372 13.03 -21.70 -6.77
CA SER A 372 13.62 -22.85 -6.06
C SER A 372 12.64 -23.49 -5.06
N GLN A 373 11.65 -22.75 -4.58
CA GLN A 373 10.60 -23.24 -3.68
C GLN A 373 9.52 -24.01 -4.45
N CYS A 374 9.27 -23.62 -5.70
CA CYS A 374 8.29 -24.25 -6.59
C CYS A 374 8.97 -24.71 -7.89
N PRO A 375 9.79 -25.77 -7.81
CA PRO A 375 10.41 -26.34 -8.98
C PRO A 375 9.33 -26.97 -9.87
N SER A 376 9.30 -26.55 -11.12
CA SER A 376 8.46 -27.14 -12.15
C SER A 376 9.14 -26.97 -13.50
N SER A 377 8.82 -27.84 -14.45
CA SER A 377 9.28 -27.72 -15.82
C SER A 377 8.21 -28.24 -16.75
N ASP A 378 8.20 -27.76 -17.98
CA ASP A 378 7.33 -28.26 -19.02
C ASP A 378 8.05 -28.33 -20.37
N THR A 379 7.59 -29.23 -21.21
CA THR A 379 8.17 -29.52 -22.53
C THR A 379 7.15 -29.30 -23.62
N VAL A 380 7.59 -28.76 -24.76
CA VAL A 380 6.77 -28.63 -25.96
C VAL A 380 7.56 -29.10 -27.18
N LYS A 381 6.92 -29.91 -28.02
CA LYS A 381 7.51 -30.33 -29.30
C LYS A 381 7.08 -29.37 -30.41
N VAL A 382 8.05 -28.87 -31.17
CA VAL A 382 7.82 -28.04 -32.34
C VAL A 382 8.31 -28.76 -33.59
N GLU A 383 7.43 -28.92 -34.57
CA GLU A 383 7.74 -29.49 -35.89
C GLU A 383 7.51 -28.42 -36.98
N LEU A 384 8.60 -27.98 -37.60
CA LEU A 384 8.60 -27.10 -38.75
C LEU A 384 8.58 -27.91 -40.05
N TYR A 385 7.77 -27.46 -41.00
CA TYR A 385 7.62 -28.07 -42.32
C TYR A 385 7.87 -27.02 -43.42
N PRO A 386 8.49 -27.38 -44.55
CA PRO A 386 8.58 -26.51 -45.70
C PRO A 386 7.18 -26.29 -46.26
N CYS A 387 6.79 -25.02 -46.36
CA CYS A 387 5.48 -24.63 -46.87
C CYS A 387 5.58 -24.12 -48.32
N PRO A 388 4.47 -24.13 -49.08
CA PRO A 388 4.43 -23.66 -50.44
C PRO A 388 4.82 -22.18 -50.44
N GLY A 389 5.72 -21.82 -51.33
CA GLY A 389 6.15 -20.45 -51.55
C GLY A 389 5.12 -19.68 -52.37
N ILE A 390 5.55 -19.04 -53.45
CA ILE A 390 4.64 -18.27 -54.30
C ILE A 390 3.73 -19.23 -55.06
N ILE A 391 2.40 -19.06 -54.88
CA ILE A 391 1.40 -19.74 -55.69
C ILE A 391 1.05 -18.81 -56.85
N PRO A 392 1.41 -19.13 -58.10
CA PRO A 392 1.10 -18.26 -59.23
C PRO A 392 -0.41 -18.18 -59.46
N ASN A 393 -0.84 -17.16 -60.19
CA ASN A 393 -2.24 -16.99 -60.57
C ASN A 393 -2.46 -17.12 -62.09
N VAL A 394 -1.40 -17.47 -62.84
CA VAL A 394 -1.41 -17.67 -64.29
C VAL A 394 -0.34 -18.67 -64.72
N PHE A 395 -0.64 -19.48 -65.71
CA PHE A 395 0.35 -20.30 -66.44
C PHE A 395 -0.09 -20.47 -67.92
N THR A 396 0.86 -20.77 -68.79
CA THR A 396 0.73 -20.79 -70.25
C THR A 396 1.14 -22.14 -70.83
N PRO A 397 0.26 -23.16 -70.82
CA PRO A 397 0.58 -24.49 -71.37
C PRO A 397 0.58 -24.47 -72.92
N ASN A 398 1.58 -23.82 -73.52
CA ASN A 398 1.76 -23.66 -74.97
C ASN A 398 2.96 -24.46 -75.52
N SER A 399 3.64 -25.22 -74.65
CA SER A 399 4.81 -26.05 -74.96
C SER A 399 6.03 -25.24 -75.43
N ASP A 400 6.15 -23.97 -75.03
CA ASP A 400 7.33 -23.15 -75.29
C ASP A 400 8.46 -23.33 -74.24
N GLY A 401 8.21 -24.16 -73.23
CA GLY A 401 9.11 -24.46 -72.12
C GLY A 401 9.03 -23.44 -70.98
N LYS A 402 8.10 -22.48 -71.00
CA LYS A 402 7.97 -21.41 -69.99
C LYS A 402 6.56 -21.39 -69.40
N ASN A 403 6.48 -21.60 -68.09
CA ASN A 403 5.22 -21.63 -67.33
C ASN A 403 4.19 -22.61 -67.94
N ASP A 404 4.66 -23.74 -68.46
CA ASP A 404 3.78 -24.75 -69.06
C ASP A 404 2.94 -25.49 -68.01
N PHE A 405 3.42 -25.52 -66.76
CA PHE A 405 2.76 -26.16 -65.63
C PHE A 405 2.38 -25.15 -64.56
N PHE A 406 1.40 -25.51 -63.72
CA PHE A 406 1.07 -24.77 -62.51
C PHE A 406 2.08 -25.07 -61.41
N GLU A 407 3.28 -24.52 -61.55
CA GLU A 407 4.37 -24.75 -60.60
C GLU A 407 4.20 -23.88 -59.35
N ILE A 408 4.17 -24.53 -58.19
CA ILE A 408 4.13 -23.88 -56.90
C ILE A 408 5.47 -24.12 -56.22
N ASP A 409 6.13 -23.04 -55.80
CA ASP A 409 7.41 -23.13 -55.11
C ASP A 409 7.29 -23.99 -53.85
N HIS A 410 8.29 -24.83 -53.57
CA HIS A 410 8.42 -25.66 -52.36
C HIS A 410 7.27 -26.65 -52.08
N VAL A 411 6.26 -26.76 -52.94
CA VAL A 411 5.09 -27.62 -52.72
C VAL A 411 5.45 -29.11 -52.66
N THR A 412 6.52 -29.50 -53.35
CA THR A 412 7.01 -30.89 -53.42
C THR A 412 7.86 -31.30 -52.22
N LEU A 413 8.24 -30.35 -51.37
CA LEU A 413 9.03 -30.61 -50.15
C LEU A 413 8.18 -31.16 -49.01
N SER A 414 6.85 -31.14 -49.14
CA SER A 414 5.92 -31.72 -48.16
C SER A 414 4.62 -32.20 -48.84
N THR A 415 3.76 -32.88 -48.10
CA THR A 415 2.54 -33.51 -48.65
C THR A 415 1.41 -32.49 -48.79
N TRP A 416 1.37 -31.79 -49.92
CA TRP A 416 0.28 -30.88 -50.27
C TRP A 416 -0.67 -31.50 -51.29
N LYS A 417 -1.95 -31.48 -50.94
CA LYS A 417 -3.04 -31.90 -51.82
C LYS A 417 -3.53 -30.70 -52.64
N LEU A 418 -3.54 -30.81 -53.96
CA LEU A 418 -4.11 -29.83 -54.87
C LEU A 418 -5.46 -30.31 -55.42
N GLU A 419 -6.49 -29.48 -55.25
CA GLU A 419 -7.80 -29.63 -55.88
C GLU A 419 -8.08 -28.41 -56.76
N VAL A 420 -8.54 -28.63 -57.99
CA VAL A 420 -8.91 -27.53 -58.90
C VAL A 420 -10.35 -27.68 -59.35
N TYR A 421 -11.07 -26.57 -59.41
CA TYR A 421 -12.48 -26.46 -59.74
C TYR A 421 -12.69 -25.46 -60.88
N ASN A 422 -13.69 -25.73 -61.71
CA ASN A 422 -14.15 -24.75 -62.70
C ASN A 422 -15.06 -23.68 -62.08
N ARG A 423 -15.48 -22.69 -62.89
CA ARG A 423 -16.36 -21.57 -62.45
C ARG A 423 -17.71 -21.98 -61.87
N TRP A 424 -18.14 -23.24 -62.09
CA TRP A 424 -19.41 -23.78 -61.59
C TRP A 424 -19.21 -24.67 -60.36
N GLY A 425 -18.00 -24.73 -59.79
CA GLY A 425 -17.68 -25.54 -58.60
C GLY A 425 -17.46 -27.02 -58.89
N LYS A 426 -17.40 -27.45 -60.15
CA LYS A 426 -17.06 -28.85 -60.49
C LYS A 426 -15.56 -29.06 -60.40
N GLN A 427 -15.12 -30.06 -59.63
CA GLN A 427 -13.74 -30.51 -59.56
C GLN A 427 -13.28 -31.04 -60.93
N ILE A 428 -12.16 -30.52 -61.40
CA ILE A 428 -11.56 -30.85 -62.70
C ILE A 428 -10.17 -31.50 -62.55
N TYR A 429 -9.53 -31.33 -61.40
CA TYR A 429 -8.23 -31.93 -61.09
C TYR A 429 -8.13 -32.19 -59.59
N LEU A 430 -7.44 -33.27 -59.23
CA LEU A 430 -7.11 -33.66 -57.86
C LEU A 430 -5.77 -34.37 -57.88
N HIS A 431 -4.89 -33.98 -56.96
CA HIS A 431 -3.62 -34.65 -56.71
C HIS A 431 -3.30 -34.62 -55.21
N GLU A 432 -3.14 -35.78 -54.57
CA GLU A 432 -2.94 -35.87 -53.11
C GLU A 432 -1.56 -35.39 -52.64
N ASN A 433 -0.53 -35.56 -53.47
CA ASN A 433 0.84 -35.09 -53.24
C ASN A 433 1.33 -34.33 -54.45
N TYR A 434 0.84 -33.11 -54.64
CA TYR A 434 1.06 -32.33 -55.85
C TYR A 434 2.55 -32.15 -56.16
N ASP A 435 2.95 -32.53 -57.37
CA ASP A 435 4.33 -32.65 -57.82
C ASP A 435 4.69 -31.65 -58.93
N ASN A 436 3.92 -30.57 -59.07
CA ASN A 436 4.07 -29.53 -60.10
C ASN A 436 3.87 -30.01 -61.55
N THR A 437 3.12 -31.08 -61.78
CA THR A 437 2.91 -31.66 -63.12
C THR A 437 1.62 -31.24 -63.81
N TRP A 438 0.80 -30.37 -63.22
CA TRP A 438 -0.48 -30.00 -63.84
C TRP A 438 -0.30 -28.95 -64.93
N ASP A 439 -0.52 -29.35 -66.18
CA ASP A 439 -0.45 -28.54 -67.40
C ASP A 439 -1.82 -27.98 -67.84
N GLY A 440 -2.85 -28.11 -66.99
CA GLY A 440 -4.22 -27.75 -67.37
C GLY A 440 -4.95 -28.77 -68.24
N ASN A 441 -4.40 -29.95 -68.55
CA ASN A 441 -5.08 -31.09 -69.19
C ASN A 441 -5.99 -30.71 -70.39
N ASN A 442 -5.50 -29.87 -71.32
CA ASN A 442 -6.23 -29.35 -72.48
C ASN A 442 -7.51 -28.53 -72.18
N LEU A 443 -7.68 -28.05 -70.95
CA LEU A 443 -8.80 -27.18 -70.58
C LEU A 443 -8.82 -25.88 -71.40
N SER A 444 -9.99 -25.25 -71.50
CA SER A 444 -10.15 -23.94 -72.17
C SER A 444 -9.38 -22.85 -71.43
N GLY A 445 -8.83 -21.89 -72.18
CA GLY A 445 -8.27 -20.67 -71.56
C GLY A 445 -9.34 -19.98 -70.70
N GLY A 446 -8.96 -19.55 -69.50
CA GLY A 446 -9.88 -18.97 -68.53
C GLY A 446 -9.47 -19.19 -67.07
N MET A 447 -10.32 -18.72 -66.17
CA MET A 447 -10.10 -18.75 -64.72
C MET A 447 -10.63 -20.04 -64.08
N TYR A 448 -9.83 -20.62 -63.21
CA TYR A 448 -10.10 -21.80 -62.39
C TYR A 448 -9.80 -21.48 -60.92
N TYR A 449 -10.39 -22.23 -60.00
CA TYR A 449 -10.19 -22.05 -58.56
C TYR A 449 -9.44 -23.24 -57.99
N TYR A 450 -8.54 -23.03 -57.05
CA TYR A 450 -7.80 -24.11 -56.41
C TYR A 450 -7.97 -24.10 -54.88
N VAL A 451 -7.82 -25.29 -54.30
CA VAL A 451 -7.60 -25.52 -52.87
C VAL A 451 -6.32 -26.34 -52.75
N LEU A 452 -5.30 -25.77 -52.12
CA LEU A 452 -4.05 -26.43 -51.80
C LEU A 452 -4.02 -26.65 -50.28
N SER A 453 -4.04 -27.91 -49.82
CA SER A 453 -4.19 -28.23 -48.40
C SER A 453 -3.11 -29.20 -47.91
N ASN A 454 -2.71 -29.05 -46.64
CA ASN A 454 -1.79 -29.95 -45.97
C ASN A 454 -2.47 -30.53 -44.73
N PRO A 455 -2.80 -31.83 -44.71
CA PRO A 455 -3.52 -32.45 -43.60
C PRO A 455 -2.70 -32.56 -42.32
N VAL A 456 -1.36 -32.60 -42.41
CA VAL A 456 -0.46 -32.68 -41.25
C VAL A 456 -0.39 -31.35 -40.51
N LEU A 457 -0.31 -30.25 -41.26
CA LEU A 457 -0.31 -28.88 -40.77
C LEU A 457 -1.71 -28.33 -40.48
N GLN A 458 -2.76 -29.03 -40.92
CA GLN A 458 -4.15 -28.53 -40.93
C GLN A 458 -4.27 -27.14 -41.57
N LYS A 459 -3.49 -26.90 -42.64
CA LYS A 459 -3.42 -25.60 -43.33
C LYS A 459 -4.00 -25.72 -44.74
N GLU A 460 -4.67 -24.66 -45.18
CA GLU A 460 -5.21 -24.56 -46.54
C GLU A 460 -4.88 -23.19 -47.17
N HIS A 461 -4.62 -23.21 -48.47
CA HIS A 461 -4.48 -22.06 -49.35
C HIS A 461 -5.54 -22.15 -50.43
N LYS A 462 -6.33 -21.09 -50.59
CA LYS A 462 -7.42 -21.02 -51.57
C LYS A 462 -7.16 -19.84 -52.50
N GLY A 463 -7.41 -20.03 -53.79
CA GLY A 463 -7.19 -18.98 -54.76
C GLY A 463 -7.72 -19.32 -56.13
N TRP A 464 -7.28 -18.55 -57.12
CA TRP A 464 -7.57 -18.80 -58.52
C TRP A 464 -6.30 -18.87 -59.34
N VAL A 465 -6.40 -19.54 -60.48
CA VAL A 465 -5.35 -19.66 -61.48
C VAL A 465 -5.97 -19.51 -62.86
N THR A 466 -5.29 -18.77 -63.73
CA THR A 466 -5.74 -18.49 -65.10
C THR A 466 -4.89 -19.27 -66.09
N ILE A 467 -5.55 -20.05 -66.95
CA ILE A 467 -4.90 -20.72 -68.07
C ILE A 467 -4.92 -19.77 -69.26
N MET A 468 -3.74 -19.42 -69.78
CA MET A 468 -3.57 -18.64 -71.02
C MET A 468 -3.03 -19.54 -72.13
N LYS A 469 -3.55 -19.43 -73.35
CA LYS A 469 -3.11 -20.23 -74.50
C LYS A 469 -2.47 -19.35 -75.56
#